data_AF-A0A367XRV0-F1
#
_entry.id   AF-A0A367XRV0-F1
#
_cell.length_a   1.000
_cell.length_b   1.000
_cell.length_c   1.000
_cell.angle_alpha   90.00
_cell.angle_beta   90.00
_cell.angle_gamma   90.00
#
_symmetry.space_group_name_H-M   'P 1'
#
loop_
_entity.id
_entity.type
_entity.pdbx_description
1 polymer ?
#
loop_
_entity_poly.entity_id
_entity_poly.type
_entity_poly.pdbx_seq_one_letter_code
_entity_poly.pdbx_strand_id
1 'polypeptide(L)'
;MSISGISTLSTPLKRNSASPTSALLGTLPINFILKIQRLLKKSVFSRKFYQEINDKVLSKSSTVDMNLYFICYFTLLVSAVLNNKYKILYFLKNQWFKFTQLIKTKTGEQQSTEEKPDNKKTFIEKVLNPSKPVYTEGKPSQLAYNLKKINSYLADVRIFNRLTDSIKYMPWVIDEYHAFTSSAASPVPKLDRFVNLLQSVNCVVLELLENAGWLTDHDFVSTNDNPWWSFETYIWCCRVWGVYLVIEIVELIRRTPVNKWGDKAWQINLFKNVIQIPLVLHWSLREGCLSPFWVGVCGLGASWWNFKDMWSSIDLS
;
A
#
# COMPACT_ATOMS: atom_id res chain seq x y z
N MET A 1 9.10 17.21 57.71
CA MET A 1 7.83 16.54 58.11
C MET A 1 7.97 15.06 57.76
N SER A 2 8.14 14.23 58.79
CA SER A 2 8.15 12.78 58.72
C SER A 2 6.73 12.27 58.85
N ILE A 3 6.31 11.32 57.99
CA ILE A 3 5.23 10.38 58.33
C ILE A 3 5.65 8.99 57.84
N SER A 4 5.98 8.18 58.83
CA SER A 4 6.07 6.72 58.88
C SER A 4 4.77 6.03 58.47
N GLY A 5 4.89 4.86 57.83
CA GLY A 5 3.75 3.95 57.65
C GLY A 5 4.06 2.75 56.76
N ILE A 6 5.02 1.90 57.15
CA ILE A 6 5.17 0.57 56.53
C ILE A 6 4.68 -0.46 57.53
N SER A 7 3.42 -0.86 57.40
CA SER A 7 2.87 -2.03 58.06
C SER A 7 3.06 -3.26 57.17
N THR A 8 3.78 -4.24 57.71
CA THR A 8 3.91 -5.61 57.23
C THR A 8 2.56 -6.32 57.13
N LEU A 9 2.18 -6.76 55.92
CA LEU A 9 1.09 -7.71 55.71
C LEU A 9 1.56 -8.79 54.72
N SER A 10 2.12 -9.85 55.28
CA SER A 10 2.33 -11.13 54.64
C SER A 10 0.97 -11.73 54.28
N THR A 11 0.62 -11.72 52.99
CA THR A 11 -0.50 -12.51 52.47
C THR A 11 0.06 -13.62 51.59
N PRO A 12 -0.28 -14.91 51.83
CA PRO A 12 0.21 -15.99 50.99
C PRO A 12 -0.43 -15.88 49.60
N LEU A 13 0.42 -15.74 48.57
CA LEU A 13 0.04 -15.81 47.16
C LEU A 13 -0.65 -17.14 46.89
N LYS A 14 -1.98 -17.08 46.73
CA LYS A 14 -2.80 -18.16 46.19
C LYS A 14 -2.28 -18.46 44.78
N ARG A 15 -1.70 -19.65 44.61
CA ARG A 15 -1.16 -20.15 43.34
C ARG A 15 -2.30 -20.31 42.35
N ASN A 16 -2.57 -19.25 41.57
CA ASN A 16 -3.53 -19.33 40.48
C ASN A 16 -2.99 -20.29 39.42
N SER A 17 -3.81 -21.28 39.11
CA SER A 17 -3.66 -22.26 38.05
C SER A 17 -3.22 -21.63 36.73
N ALA A 18 -2.32 -22.35 36.06
CA ALA A 18 -1.67 -22.02 34.79
C ALA A 18 -2.54 -21.20 33.82
N SER A 19 -1.97 -20.09 33.35
CA SER A 19 -2.51 -19.27 32.27
C SER A 19 -2.55 -20.06 30.94
N PRO A 20 -3.50 -19.79 30.03
CA PRO A 20 -3.64 -20.51 28.76
C PRO A 20 -2.45 -20.34 27.80
N THR A 21 -1.55 -19.40 28.09
CA THR A 21 -0.34 -19.10 27.33
C THR A 21 0.74 -20.18 27.41
N SER A 22 0.79 -20.98 28.48
CA SER A 22 1.79 -22.06 28.59
C SER A 22 1.48 -23.28 27.71
N ALA A 23 0.21 -23.48 27.34
CA ALA A 23 -0.21 -24.59 26.47
C ALA A 23 0.15 -24.36 24.98
N LEU A 24 0.32 -23.11 24.55
CA LEU A 24 0.69 -22.76 23.17
C LEU A 24 2.18 -22.95 22.87
N LEU A 25 3.05 -22.85 23.87
CA LEU A 25 4.50 -23.01 23.70
C LEU A 25 4.94 -24.47 23.55
N GLY A 26 4.16 -25.42 24.05
CA GLY A 26 4.46 -26.86 24.00
C GLY A 26 4.19 -27.53 22.65
N THR A 27 3.57 -26.84 21.69
CA THR A 27 3.12 -27.43 20.41
C THR A 27 3.87 -26.89 19.18
N LEU A 28 4.82 -25.97 19.37
CA LEU A 28 5.60 -25.43 18.25
C LEU A 28 6.75 -26.39 17.90
N PRO A 29 6.85 -26.85 16.64
CA PRO A 29 7.93 -27.74 16.24
C PRO A 29 9.28 -27.05 16.46
N ILE A 30 10.24 -27.75 17.06
CA ILE A 30 11.58 -27.23 17.40
C ILE A 30 12.26 -26.57 16.19
N ASN A 31 12.07 -27.13 14.99
CA ASN A 31 12.58 -26.55 13.74
C ASN A 31 12.04 -25.13 13.45
N PHE A 32 10.80 -24.84 13.80
CA PHE A 32 10.22 -23.51 13.66
C PHE A 32 10.84 -22.52 14.64
N ILE A 33 11.01 -22.94 15.90
CA ILE A 33 11.67 -22.13 16.94
C ILE A 33 13.12 -21.82 16.53
N LEU A 34 13.87 -22.81 16.04
CA LEU A 34 15.25 -22.62 15.57
C LEU A 34 15.31 -21.68 14.35
N LYS A 35 14.36 -21.78 13.41
CA LYS A 35 14.26 -20.85 12.28
C LYS A 35 13.99 -19.42 12.75
N ILE A 36 13.04 -19.22 13.67
CA ILE A 36 12.75 -17.91 14.26
C ILE A 36 13.98 -17.37 14.97
N GLN A 37 14.66 -18.19 15.79
CA GLN A 37 15.85 -17.76 16.50
C GLN A 37 16.96 -17.31 15.54
N ARG A 38 17.20 -18.06 14.46
CA ARG A 38 18.16 -17.66 13.41
C ARG A 38 17.75 -16.36 12.73
N LEU A 39 16.46 -16.20 12.41
CA LEU A 39 15.94 -14.97 11.81
C LEU A 39 16.09 -13.76 12.74
N LEU A 40 15.72 -13.90 14.02
CA LEU A 40 15.86 -12.85 15.02
C LEU A 40 17.32 -12.46 15.25
N LYS A 41 18.23 -13.44 15.30
CA LYS A 41 19.69 -13.18 15.39
C LYS A 41 20.21 -12.40 14.19
N LYS A 42 19.70 -12.64 12.98
CA LYS A 42 20.10 -11.92 11.76
C LYS A 42 19.41 -10.57 11.58
N SER A 43 18.25 -10.35 12.21
CA SER A 43 17.46 -9.12 12.10
C SER A 43 17.51 -8.31 13.39
N VAL A 44 16.49 -8.44 14.25
CA VAL A 44 16.25 -7.59 15.43
C VAL A 44 17.43 -7.57 16.42
N PHE A 45 18.21 -8.64 16.52
CA PHE A 45 19.37 -8.70 17.42
C PHE A 45 20.71 -8.46 16.73
N SER A 46 20.73 -8.14 15.44
CA SER A 46 21.94 -7.85 14.68
C SER A 46 22.16 -6.34 14.60
N ARG A 47 23.36 -5.87 14.96
CA ARG A 47 23.77 -4.47 14.69
C ARG A 47 23.76 -4.16 13.20
N LYS A 48 24.24 -5.11 12.37
CA LYS A 48 24.31 -4.97 10.91
C LYS A 48 22.94 -4.66 10.31
N PHE A 49 21.88 -5.31 10.81
CA PHE A 49 20.51 -5.06 10.36
C PHE A 49 20.09 -3.59 10.51
N TYR A 50 20.34 -2.98 11.67
CA TYR A 50 19.99 -1.58 11.89
C TYR A 50 20.88 -0.62 11.09
N GLN A 51 22.15 -0.95 10.90
CA GLN A 51 23.04 -0.17 10.03
C GLN A 51 22.53 -0.18 8.58
N GLU A 52 22.18 -1.35 8.06
CA GLU A 52 21.63 -1.49 6.71
C GLU A 52 20.29 -0.76 6.54
N ILE A 53 19.42 -0.79 7.56
CA ILE A 53 18.19 0.02 7.54
C ILE A 53 18.53 1.52 7.50
N ASN A 54 19.47 1.96 8.33
CA ASN A 54 19.84 3.37 8.34
C ASN A 54 20.41 3.79 6.98
N ASP A 55 21.31 2.99 6.42
CA ASP A 55 22.06 3.33 5.21
C ASP A 55 21.23 3.18 3.93
N LYS A 56 20.32 2.20 3.86
CA LYS A 56 19.54 1.91 2.64
C LYS A 56 18.10 2.41 2.67
N VAL A 57 17.50 2.51 3.85
CA VAL A 57 16.09 2.89 4.01
C VAL A 57 15.95 4.34 4.48
N LEU A 58 16.72 4.76 5.50
CA LEU A 58 16.53 6.05 6.17
C LEU A 58 17.45 7.17 5.69
N SER A 59 18.56 6.85 5.00
CA SER A 59 19.60 7.82 4.65
C SER A 59 19.19 8.85 3.58
N LYS A 60 18.20 8.54 2.74
CA LYS A 60 17.75 9.40 1.64
C LYS A 60 16.27 9.70 1.76
N SER A 61 15.89 10.95 1.48
CA SER A 61 14.47 11.35 1.45
C SER A 61 13.65 10.48 0.49
N SER A 62 14.22 10.15 -0.68
CA SER A 62 13.55 9.31 -1.68
C SER A 62 13.30 7.87 -1.22
N THR A 63 14.22 7.26 -0.48
CA THR A 63 14.04 5.90 0.07
C THR A 63 13.05 5.89 1.22
N VAL A 64 13.01 6.97 1.99
CA VAL A 64 11.97 7.18 3.01
C VAL A 64 10.60 7.32 2.34
N ASP A 65 10.42 8.17 1.33
CA ASP A 65 9.15 8.29 0.62
C ASP A 65 8.72 6.97 -0.03
N MET A 66 9.63 6.18 -0.62
CA MET A 66 9.30 4.86 -1.17
C MET A 66 8.69 3.92 -0.12
N ASN A 67 9.20 3.95 1.11
CA ASN A 67 8.63 3.18 2.23
C ASN A 67 7.27 3.73 2.64
N LEU A 68 7.17 5.03 2.85
CA LEU A 68 5.92 5.68 3.25
C LEU A 68 4.84 5.47 2.19
N TYR A 69 5.19 5.49 0.90
CA TYR A 69 4.29 5.22 -0.21
C TYR A 69 3.66 3.85 -0.08
N PHE A 70 4.47 2.80 0.09
CA PHE A 70 3.96 1.45 0.29
C PHE A 70 3.06 1.35 1.53
N ILE A 71 3.51 1.85 2.68
CA ILE A 71 2.78 1.76 3.95
C ILE A 71 1.45 2.53 3.88
N CYS A 72 1.43 3.70 3.24
CA CYS A 72 0.24 4.53 3.04
C CYS A 72 -0.88 3.72 2.37
N TYR A 73 -0.63 3.19 1.16
CA TYR A 73 -1.67 2.46 0.44
C TYR A 73 -1.92 1.05 0.98
N PHE A 74 -0.93 0.42 1.60
CA PHE A 74 -1.12 -0.85 2.30
C PHE A 74 -2.10 -0.69 3.47
N THR A 75 -1.92 0.33 4.31
CA THR A 75 -2.82 0.59 5.44
C THR A 75 -4.22 0.99 4.98
N LEU A 76 -4.34 1.74 3.88
CA LEU A 76 -5.63 2.02 3.24
C LEU A 76 -6.33 0.76 2.73
N LEU A 77 -5.59 -0.12 2.05
CA LEU A 77 -6.13 -1.37 1.52
C LEU A 77 -6.61 -2.28 2.65
N VAL A 78 -5.78 -2.46 3.70
CA VAL A 78 -6.15 -3.26 4.86
C VAL A 78 -7.36 -2.66 5.57
N SER A 79 -7.41 -1.33 5.75
CA SER A 79 -8.58 -0.64 6.29
C SER A 79 -9.85 -0.91 5.47
N ALA A 80 -9.76 -0.80 4.14
CA ALA A 80 -10.89 -1.04 3.24
C ALA A 80 -11.37 -2.50 3.29
N VAL A 81 -10.44 -3.47 3.37
CA VAL A 81 -10.77 -4.89 3.53
C VAL A 81 -11.45 -5.15 4.87
N LEU A 82 -10.94 -4.57 5.96
CA LEU A 82 -11.52 -4.73 7.30
C LEU A 82 -12.91 -4.11 7.40
N ASN A 83 -13.14 -2.94 6.80
CA ASN A 83 -14.46 -2.30 6.76
C ASN A 83 -15.46 -3.12 5.93
N ASN A 84 -15.00 -3.76 4.85
CA ASN A 84 -15.84 -4.61 4.00
C ASN A 84 -15.89 -6.08 4.45
N LYS A 85 -15.30 -6.43 5.61
CA LYS A 85 -15.18 -7.82 6.10
C LYS A 85 -16.50 -8.59 6.02
N TYR A 86 -17.59 -8.01 6.49
CA TYR A 86 -18.89 -8.69 6.51
C TYR A 86 -19.47 -8.93 5.12
N LYS A 87 -19.27 -7.97 4.19
CA LYS A 87 -19.64 -8.12 2.78
C LYS A 87 -18.79 -9.20 2.09
N ILE A 88 -17.49 -9.22 2.35
CA ILE A 88 -16.55 -10.23 1.82
C ILE A 88 -16.91 -11.61 2.35
N LEU A 89 -17.12 -11.76 3.67
CA LEU A 89 -17.51 -13.02 4.28
C LEU A 89 -18.85 -13.53 3.73
N TYR A 90 -19.83 -12.64 3.56
CA TYR A 90 -21.11 -13.00 2.94
C TYR A 90 -20.92 -13.47 1.50
N PHE A 91 -20.15 -12.74 0.69
CA PHE A 91 -19.83 -13.10 -0.68
C PHE A 91 -19.15 -14.48 -0.76
N LEU A 92 -18.11 -14.72 0.04
CA LEU A 92 -17.39 -16.00 0.08
C LEU A 92 -18.29 -17.15 0.50
N LYS A 93 -19.12 -16.97 1.54
CA LYS A 93 -20.11 -17.97 1.96
C LYS A 93 -21.13 -18.25 0.86
N ASN A 94 -21.56 -17.24 0.12
CA ASN A 94 -22.50 -17.39 -0.98
C ASN A 94 -21.86 -18.13 -2.17
N GLN A 95 -20.61 -17.85 -2.51
CA GLN A 95 -19.89 -18.59 -3.56
C GLN A 95 -19.67 -20.06 -3.14
N TRP A 96 -19.28 -20.29 -1.88
CA TRP A 96 -19.13 -21.64 -1.33
C TRP A 96 -20.46 -22.40 -1.33
N PHE A 97 -21.57 -21.75 -0.96
CA PHE A 97 -22.91 -22.33 -1.04
C PHE A 97 -23.27 -22.72 -2.49
N LYS A 98 -23.06 -21.84 -3.46
CA LYS A 98 -23.31 -22.17 -4.88
C LYS A 98 -22.42 -23.31 -5.38
N PHE A 99 -21.15 -23.32 -4.99
CA PHE A 99 -20.20 -24.37 -5.35
C PHE A 99 -20.60 -25.73 -4.79
N THR A 100 -20.96 -25.81 -3.51
CA THR A 100 -21.44 -27.05 -2.87
C THR A 100 -22.74 -27.56 -3.49
N GLN A 101 -23.66 -26.67 -3.86
CA GLN A 101 -24.86 -27.04 -4.62
C GLN A 101 -24.50 -27.65 -5.98
N LEU A 102 -23.61 -27.01 -6.74
CA LEU A 102 -23.15 -27.52 -8.04
C LEU A 102 -22.46 -28.89 -7.95
N ILE A 103 -21.66 -29.12 -6.90
CA ILE A 103 -21.05 -30.43 -6.66
C ILE A 103 -22.14 -31.48 -6.42
N LYS A 104 -23.08 -31.22 -5.51
CA LYS A 104 -24.15 -32.19 -5.20
C LYS A 104 -25.02 -32.54 -6.39
N THR A 105 -25.35 -31.55 -7.22
CA THR A 105 -26.12 -31.79 -8.45
C THR A 105 -25.36 -32.67 -9.44
N LYS A 106 -24.02 -32.61 -9.48
CA LYS A 106 -23.19 -33.47 -10.35
C LYS A 106 -22.85 -34.83 -9.76
N THR A 107 -22.78 -34.95 -8.43
CA THR A 107 -22.43 -36.20 -7.73
C THR A 107 -23.64 -37.13 -7.54
N GLY A 108 -24.85 -36.70 -7.93
CA GLY A 108 -26.04 -37.57 -7.93
C GLY A 108 -26.55 -37.94 -6.53
N GLU A 109 -26.14 -37.22 -5.48
CA GLU A 109 -26.74 -37.38 -4.16
C GLU A 109 -28.16 -36.79 -4.18
N GLN A 110 -29.16 -37.65 -4.38
CA GLN A 110 -30.55 -37.35 -4.07
C GLN A 110 -30.65 -36.95 -2.59
N GLN A 111 -31.29 -35.81 -2.36
CA GLN A 111 -31.68 -35.31 -1.04
C GLN A 111 -32.56 -36.35 -0.33
N SER A 112 -31.97 -37.18 0.53
CA SER A 112 -32.72 -37.92 1.54
C SER A 112 -33.04 -37.00 2.70
N THR A 113 -34.29 -36.59 2.75
CA THR A 113 -34.94 -35.87 3.83
C THR A 113 -35.13 -36.82 5.03
N GLU A 114 -34.12 -36.98 5.87
CA GLU A 114 -34.32 -37.47 7.24
C GLU A 114 -33.56 -36.58 8.22
N GLU A 115 -34.30 -35.71 8.90
CA GLU A 115 -33.84 -35.05 10.12
C GLU A 115 -33.68 -36.10 11.21
N LYS A 116 -32.44 -36.52 11.49
CA LYS A 116 -32.08 -37.10 12.79
C LYS A 116 -31.36 -36.07 13.66
N PRO A 117 -31.77 -35.90 14.93
CA PRO A 117 -31.21 -34.92 15.83
C PRO A 117 -29.96 -35.51 16.47
N ASP A 118 -28.79 -35.39 15.84
CA ASP A 118 -27.54 -35.84 16.47
C ASP A 118 -26.47 -34.74 16.54
N ASN A 119 -26.06 -34.51 17.78
CA ASN A 119 -25.36 -33.33 18.30
C ASN A 119 -23.86 -33.26 17.92
N LYS A 120 -23.41 -33.97 16.89
CA LYS A 120 -22.00 -33.96 16.43
C LYS A 120 -21.91 -34.09 14.91
N LYS A 121 -22.43 -33.11 14.17
CA LYS A 121 -22.05 -32.94 12.76
C LYS A 121 -20.55 -32.68 12.68
N THR A 122 -19.83 -33.63 12.08
CA THR A 122 -18.38 -33.56 11.84
C THR A 122 -18.06 -32.26 11.09
N PHE A 123 -16.92 -31.62 11.35
CA PHE A 123 -16.53 -30.36 10.68
C PHE A 123 -16.69 -30.43 9.15
N ILE A 124 -16.42 -31.61 8.59
CA ILE A 124 -16.56 -31.94 7.17
C ILE A 124 -18.02 -31.83 6.68
N GLU A 125 -19.00 -32.35 7.42
CA GLU A 125 -20.42 -32.26 7.04
C GLU A 125 -20.94 -30.82 7.08
N LYS A 126 -20.49 -30.02 8.06
CA LYS A 126 -20.83 -28.58 8.11
C LYS A 126 -20.22 -27.79 6.95
N VAL A 127 -19.04 -28.21 6.47
CA VAL A 127 -18.36 -27.60 5.33
C VAL A 127 -19.02 -28.00 4.01
N LEU A 128 -19.43 -29.26 3.85
CA LEU A 128 -20.05 -29.78 2.63
C LEU A 128 -21.53 -29.38 2.48
N ASN A 129 -22.25 -29.16 3.59
CA ASN A 129 -23.67 -28.79 3.60
C ASN A 129 -23.91 -27.42 4.28
N PRO A 130 -23.43 -26.30 3.71
CA PRO A 130 -23.64 -24.98 4.30
C PRO A 130 -25.12 -24.56 4.18
N SER A 131 -25.63 -23.89 5.22
CA SER A 131 -26.94 -23.21 5.16
C SER A 131 -26.87 -21.95 4.30
N LYS A 132 -28.02 -21.49 3.78
CA LYS A 132 -28.09 -20.26 2.98
C LYS A 132 -27.55 -19.08 3.80
N PRO A 133 -26.53 -18.35 3.32
CA PRO A 133 -25.95 -17.25 4.07
C PRO A 133 -26.96 -16.09 4.15
N VAL A 134 -27.08 -15.50 5.33
CA VAL A 134 -27.84 -14.26 5.57
C VAL A 134 -26.84 -13.13 5.74
N TYR A 135 -27.07 -12.02 5.05
CA TYR A 135 -26.24 -10.83 5.24
C TYR A 135 -26.55 -10.21 6.60
N THR A 136 -25.50 -10.02 7.40
CA THR A 136 -25.57 -9.30 8.66
C THR A 136 -24.71 -8.06 8.52
N GLU A 137 -25.32 -6.89 8.67
CA GLU A 137 -24.56 -5.65 8.78
C GLU A 137 -23.70 -5.74 10.02
N GLY A 138 -22.40 -5.57 9.81
CA GLY A 138 -21.45 -5.70 10.89
C GLY A 138 -21.01 -4.36 11.43
N LYS A 139 -20.59 -4.37 12.70
CA LYS A 139 -20.07 -3.17 13.36
C LYS A 139 -18.77 -2.69 12.68
N PRO A 140 -18.58 -1.38 12.50
CA PRO A 140 -17.33 -0.82 11.99
C PRO A 140 -16.12 -1.27 12.80
N SER A 141 -15.00 -1.54 12.14
CA SER A 141 -13.77 -1.98 12.81
C SER A 141 -12.99 -0.77 13.33
N GLN A 142 -12.71 -0.73 14.64
CA GLN A 142 -11.85 0.30 15.23
C GLN A 142 -10.44 0.29 14.60
N LEU A 143 -9.91 -0.90 14.32
CA LEU A 143 -8.62 -1.04 13.65
C LEU A 143 -8.66 -0.45 12.24
N ALA A 144 -9.75 -0.65 11.50
CA ALA A 144 -9.89 -0.08 10.16
C ALA A 144 -9.92 1.46 10.21
N TYR A 145 -10.60 2.05 11.20
CA TYR A 145 -10.58 3.50 11.43
C TYR A 145 -9.16 4.01 11.70
N ASN A 146 -8.43 3.35 12.60
CA ASN A 146 -7.06 3.74 12.95
C ASN A 146 -6.11 3.64 11.74
N LEU A 147 -6.22 2.56 10.95
CA LEU A 147 -5.42 2.39 9.74
C LEU A 147 -5.74 3.45 8.67
N LYS A 148 -7.01 3.87 8.56
CA LYS A 148 -7.39 4.96 7.65
C LYS A 148 -6.77 6.28 8.09
N LYS A 149 -6.73 6.57 9.40
CA LYS A 149 -6.04 7.75 9.94
C LYS A 149 -4.54 7.72 9.65
N ILE A 150 -3.90 6.56 9.83
CA ILE A 150 -2.49 6.38 9.49
C ILE A 150 -2.25 6.68 8.02
N ASN A 151 -3.07 6.15 7.11
CA ASN A 151 -2.99 6.47 5.68
C ASN A 151 -3.10 7.98 5.42
N SER A 152 -4.10 8.65 5.99
CA SER A 152 -4.28 10.10 5.78
C SER A 152 -3.08 10.92 6.26
N TYR A 153 -2.55 10.61 7.44
CA TYR A 153 -1.37 11.28 7.98
C TYR A 153 -0.10 10.97 7.17
N LEU A 154 0.07 9.72 6.73
CA LEU A 154 1.20 9.35 5.87
C LEU A 154 1.13 10.05 4.52
N ALA A 155 -0.05 10.18 3.92
CA ALA A 155 -0.21 10.91 2.66
C ALA A 155 0.27 12.35 2.78
N ASP A 156 -0.09 13.02 3.89
CA ASP A 156 0.36 14.37 4.21
C ASP A 156 1.89 14.46 4.40
N VAL A 157 2.47 13.63 5.26
CA VAL A 157 3.94 13.57 5.48
C VAL A 157 4.70 13.32 4.17
N ARG A 158 4.13 12.52 3.28
CA ARG A 158 4.74 12.24 1.97
C ARG A 158 4.76 13.48 1.08
N ILE A 159 3.67 14.26 1.04
CA ILE A 159 3.63 15.51 0.28
C ILE A 159 4.63 16.50 0.89
N PHE A 160 4.66 16.63 2.22
CA PHE A 160 5.64 17.45 2.92
C PHE A 160 7.09 17.09 2.55
N ASN A 161 7.43 15.81 2.55
CA ASN A 161 8.77 15.34 2.17
C ASN A 161 9.17 15.70 0.73
N ARG A 162 8.20 15.93 -0.16
CA ARG A 162 8.40 16.31 -1.56
C ARG A 162 8.36 17.83 -1.79
N LEU A 163 8.24 18.66 -0.76
CA LEU A 163 8.19 20.12 -0.95
C LEU A 163 9.42 20.68 -1.70
N THR A 164 10.57 20.02 -1.60
CA THR A 164 11.80 20.42 -2.29
C THR A 164 12.08 19.63 -3.57
N ASP A 165 11.17 18.73 -3.96
CA ASP A 165 11.39 17.81 -5.07
C ASP A 165 11.39 18.51 -6.43
N SER A 166 10.80 19.70 -6.57
CA SER A 166 10.93 20.51 -7.79
C SER A 166 12.40 20.78 -8.16
N ILE A 167 13.27 20.95 -7.15
CA ILE A 167 14.71 21.16 -7.33
C ILE A 167 15.37 19.93 -7.96
N LYS A 168 14.88 18.73 -7.66
CA LYS A 168 15.45 17.46 -8.17
C LYS A 168 15.35 17.34 -9.69
N TYR A 169 14.37 18.02 -10.31
CA TYR A 169 14.15 17.98 -11.75
C TYR A 169 14.91 19.06 -12.52
N MET A 170 15.40 20.11 -11.85
CA MET A 170 16.09 21.22 -12.52
C MET A 170 17.33 20.80 -13.33
N PRO A 171 18.19 19.88 -12.85
CA PRO A 171 19.29 19.37 -13.67
C PRO A 171 18.79 18.74 -14.97
N TRP A 172 17.72 17.94 -14.91
CA TRP A 172 17.13 17.30 -16.09
C TRP A 172 16.57 18.33 -17.10
N VAL A 173 15.92 19.39 -16.60
CA VAL A 173 15.44 20.50 -17.44
C VAL A 173 16.61 21.20 -18.13
N ILE A 174 17.66 21.54 -17.39
CA ILE A 174 18.85 22.25 -17.90
C ILE A 174 19.57 21.40 -18.96
N ASP A 175 19.78 20.11 -18.69
CA ASP A 175 20.47 19.19 -19.58
C ASP A 175 19.71 19.02 -20.91
N GLU A 176 18.39 18.81 -20.86
CA GLU A 176 17.59 18.67 -22.09
C GLU A 176 17.44 20.00 -22.84
N TYR A 177 17.38 21.14 -22.13
CA TYR A 177 17.38 22.45 -22.77
C TYR A 177 18.67 22.70 -23.55
N HIS A 178 19.83 22.47 -22.93
CA HIS A 178 21.12 22.59 -23.60
C HIS A 178 21.26 21.61 -24.76
N ALA A 179 20.80 20.37 -24.61
CA ALA A 179 20.81 19.37 -25.69
C ALA A 179 19.89 19.76 -26.86
N PHE A 180 18.80 20.48 -26.60
CA PHE A 180 17.88 20.95 -27.62
C PHE A 180 18.40 22.18 -28.37
N THR A 181 19.04 23.13 -27.67
CA THR A 181 19.55 24.37 -28.27
C THR A 181 20.92 24.21 -28.94
N SER A 182 21.72 23.25 -28.48
CA SER A 182 23.04 23.00 -29.06
C SER A 182 22.89 22.42 -30.46
N SER A 183 23.43 23.11 -31.47
CA SER A 183 23.44 22.65 -32.88
C SER A 183 24.39 21.46 -33.14
N ALA A 184 24.97 20.88 -32.09
CA ALA A 184 25.81 19.70 -32.20
C ALA A 184 24.98 18.51 -32.70
N ALA A 185 25.54 17.72 -33.61
CA ALA A 185 24.92 16.53 -34.17
C ALA A 185 24.68 15.47 -33.07
N SER A 186 23.58 15.61 -32.33
CA SER A 186 23.14 14.60 -31.37
C SER A 186 22.60 13.39 -32.14
N PRO A 187 22.91 12.16 -31.72
CA PRO A 187 22.35 10.95 -32.34
C PRO A 187 20.85 10.78 -32.08
N VAL A 188 20.25 11.61 -31.21
CA VAL A 188 18.84 11.52 -30.83
C VAL A 188 18.00 12.50 -31.66
N PRO A 189 16.85 12.06 -32.23
CA PRO A 189 15.95 12.95 -32.95
C PRO A 189 15.49 14.18 -32.13
N LYS A 190 15.31 15.32 -32.80
CA LYS A 190 14.88 16.57 -32.13
C LYS A 190 13.51 16.45 -31.45
N LEU A 191 12.60 15.65 -31.99
CA LEU A 191 11.28 15.41 -31.38
C LEU A 191 11.41 14.69 -30.04
N ASP A 192 12.26 13.66 -29.95
CA ASP A 192 12.49 12.91 -28.71
C ASP A 192 13.08 13.81 -27.63
N ARG A 193 13.98 14.73 -28.01
CA ARG A 193 14.52 15.76 -27.12
C ARG A 193 13.46 16.74 -26.65
N PHE A 194 12.60 17.19 -27.56
CA PHE A 194 11.50 18.08 -27.22
C PHE A 194 10.51 17.42 -26.26
N VAL A 195 10.17 16.14 -26.48
CA VAL A 195 9.31 15.36 -25.57
C VAL A 195 9.95 15.21 -24.19
N ASN A 196 11.24 14.87 -24.11
CA ASN A 196 11.95 14.79 -22.83
C ASN A 196 11.98 16.14 -22.08
N LEU A 197 12.21 17.25 -22.80
CA LEU A 197 12.17 18.59 -22.23
C LEU A 197 10.76 18.93 -21.71
N LEU A 198 9.72 18.57 -22.47
CA LEU A 198 8.34 18.75 -22.04
C LEU A 198 8.02 17.93 -20.78
N GLN A 199 8.48 16.67 -20.72
CA GLN A 199 8.30 15.82 -19.53
C GLN A 199 9.00 16.40 -18.30
N SER A 200 10.23 16.89 -18.44
CA SER A 200 11.01 17.45 -17.33
C SER A 200 10.39 18.74 -16.79
N VAL A 201 9.93 19.64 -17.68
CA VAL A 201 9.17 20.84 -17.29
C VAL A 201 7.83 20.45 -16.64
N ASN A 202 7.13 19.46 -17.18
CA ASN A 202 5.87 18.98 -16.61
C ASN A 202 6.06 18.49 -15.17
N CYS A 203 7.16 17.77 -14.88
CA CYS A 203 7.51 17.36 -13.53
C CYS A 203 7.75 18.54 -12.58
N VAL A 204 8.43 19.60 -13.03
CA VAL A 204 8.60 20.81 -12.21
C VAL A 204 7.26 21.47 -11.91
N VAL A 205 6.40 21.63 -12.92
CA VAL A 205 5.06 22.24 -12.75
C VAL A 205 4.20 21.40 -11.79
N LEU A 206 4.25 20.08 -11.91
CA LEU A 206 3.56 19.15 -11.02
C LEU A 206 3.95 19.38 -9.56
N GLU A 207 5.24 19.35 -9.23
CA GLU A 207 5.70 19.52 -7.84
C GLU A 207 5.37 20.93 -7.32
N LEU A 208 5.46 21.97 -8.16
CA LEU A 208 5.07 23.33 -7.74
C LEU A 208 3.58 23.45 -7.42
N LEU A 209 2.72 22.78 -8.20
CA LEU A 209 1.28 22.72 -7.90
C LEU A 209 1.03 21.88 -6.63
N GLU A 210 1.69 20.74 -6.46
CA GLU A 210 1.58 19.94 -5.23
C GLU A 210 1.97 20.77 -4.00
N ASN A 211 3.07 21.53 -4.09
CA ASN A 211 3.54 22.42 -3.03
C ASN A 211 2.56 23.53 -2.71
N ALA A 212 2.02 24.20 -3.74
CA ALA A 212 1.03 25.26 -3.55
C ALA A 212 -0.26 24.72 -2.91
N GLY A 213 -0.71 23.53 -3.31
CA GLY A 213 -1.81 22.83 -2.66
C GLY A 213 -1.53 22.57 -1.19
N TRP A 214 -0.35 22.03 -0.87
CA TRP A 214 0.02 21.73 0.51
C TRP A 214 0.14 22.97 1.41
N LEU A 215 0.75 24.05 0.90
CA LEU A 215 0.90 25.31 1.63
C LEU A 215 -0.45 25.99 1.91
N THR A 216 -1.40 25.89 1.00
CA THR A 216 -2.76 26.42 1.19
C THR A 216 -3.60 25.55 2.10
N ASP A 217 -3.41 24.22 2.07
CA ASP A 217 -4.08 23.26 2.97
C ASP A 217 -3.69 23.44 4.45
N HIS A 218 -2.46 23.91 4.69
CA HIS A 218 -1.90 24.14 6.04
C HIS A 218 -1.99 25.59 6.51
N ASP A 219 -2.70 26.46 5.78
CA ASP A 219 -2.85 27.89 6.09
C ASP A 219 -1.52 28.67 6.18
N PHE A 220 -0.46 28.21 5.50
CA PHE A 220 0.82 28.93 5.46
C PHE A 220 0.77 30.15 4.53
N VAL A 221 -0.18 30.15 3.60
CA VAL A 221 -0.47 31.29 2.72
C VAL A 221 -1.92 31.70 2.96
N SER A 222 -2.15 32.99 3.20
CA SER A 222 -3.51 33.54 3.31
C SER A 222 -4.01 33.91 1.91
N THR A 223 -4.92 33.10 1.37
CA THR A 223 -5.69 33.43 0.17
C THR A 223 -7.12 33.85 0.55
N ASN A 224 -7.95 34.21 -0.44
CA ASN A 224 -9.36 34.53 -0.21
C ASN A 224 -10.19 33.30 0.23
N ASP A 225 -9.79 32.08 -0.16
CA ASP A 225 -10.47 30.82 0.14
C ASP A 225 -9.48 29.66 0.10
N ASN A 226 -8.77 29.44 1.21
CA ASN A 226 -7.74 28.39 1.31
C ASN A 226 -8.28 26.98 0.99
N PRO A 227 -9.45 26.54 1.50
CA PRO A 227 -10.02 25.25 1.12
C PRO A 227 -10.26 25.09 -0.39
N TRP A 228 -10.75 26.14 -1.06
CA TRP A 228 -10.96 26.09 -2.51
C TRP A 228 -9.64 26.02 -3.27
N TRP A 229 -8.66 26.84 -2.92
CA TRP A 229 -7.35 26.87 -3.59
C TRP A 229 -6.56 25.58 -3.36
N SER A 230 -6.56 25.03 -2.14
CA SER A 230 -5.97 23.72 -1.83
C SER A 230 -6.55 22.64 -2.75
N PHE A 231 -7.88 22.53 -2.78
CA PHE A 231 -8.58 21.54 -3.57
C PHE A 231 -8.35 21.70 -5.08
N GLU A 232 -8.45 22.91 -5.61
CA GLU A 232 -8.25 23.18 -7.04
C GLU A 232 -6.82 22.89 -7.48
N THR A 233 -5.83 23.29 -6.67
CA THR A 233 -4.42 23.10 -7.01
C THR A 233 -4.05 21.61 -7.01
N TYR A 234 -4.56 20.82 -6.07
CA TYR A 234 -4.36 19.36 -6.08
C TYR A 234 -5.00 18.69 -7.30
N ILE A 235 -6.18 19.13 -7.75
CA ILE A 235 -6.81 18.61 -8.96
C ILE A 235 -5.96 18.90 -10.20
N TRP A 236 -5.47 20.14 -10.34
CA TRP A 236 -4.61 20.50 -11.47
C TRP A 236 -3.26 19.79 -11.42
N CYS A 237 -2.68 19.63 -10.23
CA CYS A 237 -1.50 18.79 -10.02
C CYS A 237 -1.73 17.38 -10.57
N CYS A 238 -2.86 16.75 -10.24
CA CYS A 238 -3.20 15.41 -10.72
C CYS A 238 -3.42 15.35 -12.24
N ARG A 239 -3.93 16.41 -12.87
CA ARG A 239 -4.06 16.50 -14.33
C ARG A 239 -2.71 16.60 -15.02
N VAL A 240 -1.81 17.43 -14.49
CA VAL A 240 -0.43 17.58 -14.96
C VAL A 240 0.33 16.25 -14.78
N TRP A 241 0.13 15.56 -13.66
CA TRP A 241 0.62 14.20 -13.45
C TRP A 241 0.09 13.22 -14.50
N GLY A 242 -1.19 13.31 -14.85
CA GLY A 242 -1.80 12.50 -15.90
C GLY A 242 -1.17 12.70 -17.27
N VAL A 243 -0.86 13.94 -17.64
CA VAL A 243 -0.16 14.25 -18.90
C VAL A 243 1.20 13.56 -18.95
N TYR A 244 2.02 13.71 -17.90
CA TYR A 244 3.31 13.01 -17.81
C TYR A 244 3.14 11.50 -17.94
N LEU A 245 2.18 10.92 -17.23
CA LEU A 245 1.97 9.48 -17.22
C LEU A 245 1.59 8.95 -18.60
N VAL A 246 0.72 9.65 -19.33
CA VAL A 246 0.34 9.28 -20.70
C VAL A 246 1.54 9.35 -21.63
N ILE A 247 2.33 10.44 -21.56
CA ILE A 247 3.54 10.58 -22.37
C ILE A 247 4.53 9.44 -22.06
N GLU A 248 4.75 9.13 -20.78
CA GLU A 248 5.68 8.08 -20.36
C GLU A 248 5.25 6.69 -20.88
N ILE A 249 3.96 6.36 -20.83
CA ILE A 249 3.45 5.09 -21.37
C ILE A 249 3.64 5.02 -22.88
N VAL A 250 3.31 6.11 -23.59
CA VAL A 250 3.48 6.18 -25.05
C VAL A 250 4.96 6.06 -25.42
N GLU A 251 5.85 6.77 -24.73
CA GLU A 251 7.29 6.72 -24.96
C GLU A 251 7.87 5.34 -24.64
N LEU A 252 7.44 4.69 -23.55
CA LEU A 252 7.88 3.35 -23.19
C LEU A 252 7.52 2.31 -24.26
N ILE A 253 6.34 2.45 -24.87
CA ILE A 253 5.87 1.61 -25.99
C ILE A 253 6.64 1.95 -27.27
N ARG A 254 6.82 3.24 -27.58
CA ARG A 254 7.48 3.73 -28.81
C ARG A 254 8.97 3.38 -28.86
N ARG A 255 9.70 3.55 -27.75
CA ARG A 255 11.16 3.34 -27.66
C ARG A 255 11.54 1.87 -27.62
N THR A 256 10.63 1.00 -27.16
CA THR A 256 10.93 -0.42 -26.97
C THR A 256 10.51 -1.22 -28.19
N PRO A 257 11.45 -1.86 -28.92
CA PRO A 257 11.08 -2.70 -30.05
C PRO A 257 10.25 -3.91 -29.58
N VAL A 258 9.29 -4.33 -30.39
CA VAL A 258 8.27 -5.34 -30.04
C VAL A 258 8.89 -6.67 -29.57
N ASN A 259 10.07 -7.03 -30.09
CA ASN A 259 10.80 -8.22 -29.67
C ASN A 259 11.26 -8.19 -28.20
N LYS A 260 11.39 -7.01 -27.59
CA LYS A 260 11.80 -6.84 -26.19
C LYS A 260 10.63 -6.73 -25.21
N TRP A 261 9.38 -6.76 -25.68
CA TRP A 261 8.20 -6.69 -24.80
C TRP A 261 8.02 -7.91 -23.89
N GLY A 262 8.74 -9.00 -24.18
CA GLY A 262 8.82 -10.18 -23.32
C GLY A 262 9.72 -10.00 -22.09
N ASP A 263 10.52 -8.92 -22.02
CA ASP A 263 11.37 -8.64 -20.87
C ASP A 263 10.53 -8.29 -19.63
N LYS A 264 10.79 -9.00 -18.52
CA LYS A 264 10.13 -8.75 -17.24
C LYS A 264 10.36 -7.34 -16.74
N ALA A 265 11.55 -6.78 -16.95
CA ALA A 265 11.86 -5.42 -16.49
C ALA A 265 10.97 -4.39 -17.20
N TRP A 266 10.81 -4.54 -18.52
CA TRP A 266 9.91 -3.70 -19.32
C TRP A 266 8.45 -3.87 -18.90
N GLN A 267 7.97 -5.11 -18.71
CA GLN A 267 6.60 -5.39 -18.27
C GLN A 267 6.29 -4.78 -16.90
N ILE A 268 7.24 -4.84 -15.97
CA ILE A 268 7.11 -4.23 -14.65
C ILE A 268 7.04 -2.71 -14.78
N ASN A 269 7.89 -2.09 -15.61
CA ASN A 269 7.87 -0.64 -15.82
C ASN A 269 6.56 -0.17 -16.48
N LEU A 270 6.05 -0.93 -17.46
CA LEU A 270 4.75 -0.64 -18.06
C LEU A 270 3.62 -0.78 -17.03
N PHE A 271 3.62 -1.86 -16.25
CA PHE A 271 2.64 -2.08 -15.19
C PHE A 271 2.65 -0.95 -14.16
N LYS A 272 3.83 -0.53 -13.68
CA LYS A 272 3.99 0.59 -12.74
C LYS A 272 3.33 1.86 -13.24
N ASN A 273 3.43 2.17 -14.53
CA ASN A 273 2.78 3.33 -15.11
C ASN A 273 1.26 3.12 -15.28
N VAL A 274 0.85 2.00 -15.86
CA VAL A 274 -0.57 1.72 -16.13
C VAL A 274 -1.41 1.65 -14.86
N ILE A 275 -0.90 1.04 -13.79
CA ILE A 275 -1.64 0.88 -12.52
C ILE A 275 -1.91 2.22 -11.83
N GLN A 276 -1.20 3.29 -12.20
CA GLN A 276 -1.41 4.64 -11.70
C GLN A 276 -2.50 5.41 -12.45
N ILE A 277 -2.88 5.01 -13.67
CA ILE A 277 -3.92 5.71 -14.45
C ILE A 277 -5.23 5.86 -13.67
N PRO A 278 -5.77 4.81 -13.01
CA PRO A 278 -7.00 4.97 -12.24
C PRO A 278 -6.87 5.96 -11.08
N LEU A 279 -5.69 6.05 -10.47
CA LEU A 279 -5.41 7.00 -9.38
C LEU A 279 -5.40 8.45 -9.90
N VAL A 280 -4.69 8.68 -11.01
CA VAL A 280 -4.68 9.98 -11.71
C VAL A 280 -6.12 10.43 -11.99
N LEU A 281 -6.93 9.55 -12.59
CA LEU A 281 -8.31 9.87 -12.91
C LEU A 281 -9.14 10.14 -11.66
N HIS A 282 -8.95 9.35 -10.60
CA HIS A 282 -9.65 9.54 -9.34
C HIS A 282 -9.36 10.91 -8.71
N TRP A 283 -8.11 11.35 -8.66
CA TRP A 283 -7.75 12.64 -8.05
C TRP A 283 -7.87 13.83 -9.00
N SER A 284 -8.01 13.60 -10.31
CA SER A 284 -8.30 14.67 -11.29
C SER A 284 -9.78 15.09 -11.32
N LEU A 285 -10.66 14.31 -10.68
CA LEU A 285 -12.10 14.55 -10.61
C LEU A 285 -12.47 15.09 -9.22
N ARG A 286 -13.35 16.09 -9.17
CA ARG A 286 -13.78 16.71 -7.91
C ARG A 286 -14.43 15.72 -6.94
N GLU A 287 -15.20 14.78 -7.45
CA GLU A 287 -15.89 13.77 -6.63
C GLU A 287 -15.10 12.46 -6.51
N GLY A 288 -14.09 12.28 -7.36
CA GLY A 288 -13.38 11.02 -7.55
C GLY A 288 -14.25 9.89 -8.12
N CYS A 289 -13.59 8.88 -8.71
CA CYS A 289 -14.29 7.72 -9.30
C CYS A 289 -13.99 6.37 -8.64
N LEU A 290 -13.00 6.28 -7.74
CA LEU A 290 -12.57 5.04 -7.11
C LEU A 290 -13.02 4.94 -5.65
N SER A 291 -13.35 3.72 -5.24
CA SER A 291 -13.52 3.41 -3.82
C SER A 291 -12.17 3.34 -3.10
N PRO A 292 -12.13 3.51 -1.76
CA PRO A 292 -10.89 3.38 -0.98
C PRO A 292 -10.15 2.06 -1.18
N PHE A 293 -10.90 0.98 -1.50
CA PHE A 293 -10.32 -0.31 -1.83
C PHE A 293 -9.46 -0.22 -3.10
N TRP A 294 -10.00 0.33 -4.20
CA TRP A 294 -9.29 0.44 -5.46
C TRP A 294 -8.14 1.44 -5.40
N VAL A 295 -8.29 2.53 -4.65
CA VAL A 295 -7.19 3.45 -4.36
C VAL A 295 -6.04 2.71 -3.66
N GLY A 296 -6.35 1.90 -2.64
CA GLY A 296 -5.37 1.04 -1.96
C GLY A 296 -4.71 0.02 -2.88
N VAL A 297 -5.48 -0.68 -3.74
CA VAL A 297 -4.95 -1.65 -4.70
C VAL A 297 -3.99 -1.00 -5.70
N CYS A 298 -4.41 0.11 -6.32
CA CYS A 298 -3.60 0.78 -7.32
C CYS A 298 -2.33 1.38 -6.72
N GLY A 299 -2.41 2.04 -5.57
CA GLY A 299 -1.24 2.66 -4.93
C GLY A 299 -0.28 1.61 -4.36
N LEU A 300 -0.78 0.47 -3.88
CA LEU A 300 0.06 -0.66 -3.48
C LEU A 300 0.76 -1.27 -4.71
N GLY A 301 0.03 -1.44 -5.82
CA GLY A 301 0.59 -1.94 -7.07
C GLY A 301 1.69 -1.01 -7.62
N ALA A 302 1.50 0.30 -7.57
CA ALA A 302 2.50 1.26 -8.02
C ALA A 302 3.78 1.24 -7.16
N SER A 303 3.65 1.03 -5.85
CA SER A 303 4.76 1.14 -4.89
C SER A 303 5.49 -0.18 -4.59
N TRP A 304 4.86 -1.32 -4.84
CA TRP A 304 5.33 -2.64 -4.40
C TRP A 304 6.76 -2.98 -4.83
N TRP A 305 7.11 -2.74 -6.09
CA TRP A 305 8.42 -3.14 -6.62
C TRP A 305 9.55 -2.29 -6.05
N ASN A 306 9.39 -0.97 -5.97
CA ASN A 306 10.42 -0.10 -5.40
C ASN A 306 10.63 -0.43 -3.90
N PHE A 307 9.54 -0.71 -3.18
CA PHE A 307 9.60 -1.20 -1.81
C PHE A 307 10.35 -2.54 -1.71
N LYS A 308 9.94 -3.53 -2.52
CA LYS A 308 10.56 -4.86 -2.53
C LYS A 308 12.04 -4.80 -2.86
N ASP A 309 12.41 -4.06 -3.91
CA ASP A 309 13.79 -3.98 -4.39
C ASP A 309 14.68 -3.34 -3.31
N MET A 310 14.22 -2.26 -2.67
CA MET A 310 14.90 -1.63 -1.54
C MET A 310 15.08 -2.58 -0.36
N TRP A 311 14.04 -3.27 0.10
CA TRP A 311 14.16 -4.21 1.23
C TRP A 311 14.95 -5.47 0.88
N SER A 312 14.95 -5.90 -0.38
CA SER A 312 15.78 -7.01 -0.85
C SER A 312 17.27 -6.66 -0.95
N SER A 313 17.58 -5.37 -1.05
CA SER A 313 18.96 -4.90 -1.10
C SER A 313 19.65 -4.95 0.26
N ILE A 314 18.90 -5.07 1.37
CA ILE A 314 19.44 -5.17 2.73
C ILE A 314 20.23 -6.47 2.87
N ASP A 315 21.53 -6.34 3.17
CA ASP A 315 22.40 -7.49 3.33
C ASP A 315 22.42 -7.96 4.79
N LEU A 316 21.84 -9.13 5.04
CA LEU A 316 21.79 -9.78 6.35
C LEU A 316 22.81 -10.94 6.49
N SER A 317 23.74 -11.05 5.53
CA SER A 317 24.77 -12.09 5.55
C SER A 317 25.76 -11.91 6.69
#